data_AF-A0A7Z1MX19-F1
#
_entry.id   AF-A0A7Z1MX19-F1
#
_cell.length_a   1.000
_cell.length_b   1.000
_cell.length_c   1.000
_cell.angle_alpha   90.00
_cell.angle_beta   90.00
_cell.angle_gamma   90.00
#
_symmetry.space_group_name_H-M   'P 1'
#
loop_
_entity.id
_entity.type
_entity.pdbx_description
1 polymer ?
#
loop_
_entity_poly.entity_id
_entity_poly.type
_entity_poly.pdbx_seq_one_letter_code
_entity_poly.pdbx_strand_id
1 'polypeptide(L)'
;LWHYPIIIFMNSYFVQGQIPWFVYICEVILMFVMAEVSYKFIETPIRKNGFKAFTVIPKNLTRFSRTIIVLILLVPSAFIVFGAYDSLGKEHDKQQAAKQKSFKTNQKAKPKKPDENNQDKSSQQHFNPKEASPLLLGDSVMVDIGQVLSEKVPNANIDGKVGRQLIEGKDLINQKYQDYTKKGQSVVIELGTNG
;
A
#
# COMPACT_ATOMS: atom_id res chain seq x y z
N LEU A 1 7.69 -17.92 -16.53
CA LEU A 1 6.73 -18.44 -15.54
C LEU A 1 7.19 -18.13 -14.12
N TRP A 2 8.40 -18.52 -13.71
CA TRP A 2 8.86 -18.32 -12.33
C TRP A 2 9.49 -16.96 -12.02
N HIS A 3 9.80 -16.13 -13.02
CA HIS A 3 10.43 -14.82 -12.79
C HIS A 3 9.57 -13.94 -11.86
N TYR A 4 8.27 -13.80 -12.14
CA TYR A 4 7.42 -12.84 -11.44
C TYR A 4 7.16 -13.23 -9.98
N PRO A 5 6.82 -14.50 -9.65
CA PRO A 5 6.70 -14.93 -8.25
C PRO A 5 8.00 -14.79 -7.46
N ILE A 6 9.14 -15.13 -8.07
CA ILE A 6 10.46 -15.07 -7.41
C ILE A 6 10.85 -13.62 -7.11
N ILE A 7 10.72 -12.72 -8.08
CA ILE A 7 11.05 -11.31 -7.93
C ILE A 7 10.20 -10.67 -6.83
N ILE A 8 8.89 -10.91 -6.81
CA ILE A 8 8.02 -10.35 -5.77
C ILE A 8 8.43 -10.87 -4.39
N PHE A 9 8.66 -12.18 -4.26
CA PHE A 9 8.98 -12.78 -2.98
C PHE A 9 10.33 -12.30 -2.42
N MET A 10 11.36 -12.25 -3.28
CA MET A 10 12.70 -11.81 -2.88
C MET A 10 12.74 -10.30 -2.58
N ASN A 11 12.09 -9.48 -3.41
CA ASN A 11 12.08 -8.03 -3.22
C ASN A 11 11.13 -7.56 -2.11
N SER A 12 10.20 -8.39 -1.63
CA SER A 12 9.35 -8.06 -0.48
C SER A 12 10.15 -7.81 0.81
N TYR A 13 11.38 -8.32 0.91
CA TYR A 13 12.25 -8.13 2.07
C TYR A 13 13.15 -6.89 1.95
N PHE A 14 13.21 -6.25 0.79
CA PHE A 14 14.09 -5.12 0.52
C PHE A 14 13.28 -3.86 0.18
N VAL A 15 13.72 -2.72 0.68
CA VAL A 15 13.14 -1.42 0.29
C VAL A 15 13.55 -1.12 -1.15
N GLN A 16 12.61 -0.64 -1.96
CA GLN A 16 12.86 -0.29 -3.37
C GLN A 16 14.04 0.70 -3.47
N GLY A 17 15.06 0.35 -4.26
CA GLY A 17 16.26 1.15 -4.46
C GLY A 17 17.48 0.75 -3.62
N GLN A 18 17.34 -0.18 -2.65
CA GLN A 18 18.44 -0.66 -1.81
C GLN A 18 18.63 -2.19 -1.87
N ILE A 19 18.36 -2.79 -3.04
CA ILE A 19 18.51 -4.24 -3.22
C ILE A 19 19.99 -4.57 -3.44
N PRO A 20 20.63 -5.39 -2.57
CA PRO A 20 22.01 -5.80 -2.77
C PRO A 20 22.22 -6.60 -4.05
N TRP A 21 23.36 -6.40 -4.72
CA TRP A 21 23.66 -7.04 -6.01
C TRP A 21 23.58 -8.58 -5.99
N PHE A 22 23.92 -9.22 -4.85
CA PHE A 22 23.87 -10.68 -4.70
C PHE A 22 22.44 -11.23 -4.77
N VAL A 23 21.43 -10.42 -4.44
CA VAL A 23 20.01 -10.83 -4.50
C VAL A 23 19.62 -11.15 -5.93
N TYR A 24 20.05 -10.34 -6.90
CA TYR A 24 19.79 -10.60 -8.31
C TYR A 24 20.43 -11.91 -8.79
N ILE A 25 21.62 -12.26 -8.28
CA ILE A 25 22.25 -13.55 -8.60
C ILE A 25 21.44 -14.70 -8.00
N CYS A 26 20.99 -14.56 -6.76
CA CYS A 26 20.13 -15.55 -6.12
C CYS A 26 18.80 -15.72 -6.87
N GLU A 27 18.18 -14.63 -7.35
CA GLU A 27 16.95 -14.68 -8.16
C GLU A 27 17.15 -15.48 -9.45
N VAL A 28 18.24 -15.23 -10.17
CA VAL A 28 18.56 -15.95 -11.40
C VAL A 28 18.76 -17.44 -11.13
N ILE A 29 19.53 -17.79 -10.10
CA ILE A 29 19.74 -19.20 -9.70
C ILE A 29 18.40 -19.85 -9.35
N LEU A 30 17.59 -19.18 -8.54
CA LEU A 30 16.29 -19.71 -8.11
C LEU A 30 15.34 -19.89 -9.30
N MET A 31 15.42 -19.03 -10.31
CA MET A 31 14.63 -19.15 -11.53
C MET A 31 14.95 -20.43 -12.30
N PHE A 32 16.22 -20.78 -12.44
CA PHE A 32 16.64 -22.03 -13.08
C PHE A 32 16.23 -23.26 -12.27
N VAL A 33 16.42 -23.23 -10.95
CA VAL A 33 16.00 -24.35 -10.06
C VAL A 33 14.50 -24.59 -10.17
N MET A 34 13.70 -23.53 -10.08
CA MET A 34 12.24 -23.65 -10.17
C MET A 34 11.77 -24.04 -11.58
N ALA A 35 12.48 -23.59 -12.63
CA ALA A 35 12.24 -24.05 -13.99
C ALA A 35 12.49 -25.55 -14.15
N GLU A 36 13.59 -26.09 -13.62
CA GLU A 36 13.91 -27.52 -13.67
C GLU A 36 12.90 -28.36 -12.89
N VAL A 37 12.51 -27.91 -11.69
CA VAL A 37 11.46 -28.56 -10.89
C VAL A 37 10.14 -28.58 -11.66
N SER A 38 9.73 -27.45 -12.25
CA SER A 38 8.54 -27.38 -13.08
C SER A 38 8.63 -28.29 -14.30
N TYR A 39 9.78 -28.34 -14.97
CA TYR A 39 10.01 -29.19 -16.13
C TYR A 39 9.87 -30.68 -15.78
N LYS A 40 10.47 -31.10 -14.67
CA LYS A 40 10.50 -32.51 -14.27
C LYS A 40 9.15 -33.01 -13.72
N PHE A 41 8.47 -32.19 -12.91
CA PHE A 41 7.27 -32.61 -12.18
C PHE A 41 5.95 -32.20 -12.85
N ILE A 42 5.94 -31.16 -13.68
CA ILE A 42 4.72 -30.65 -14.33
C ILE A 42 4.78 -30.94 -15.83
N GLU A 43 5.83 -30.47 -16.51
CA GLU A 43 5.89 -30.53 -17.97
C GLU A 43 6.14 -31.94 -18.52
N THR A 44 7.13 -32.65 -17.97
CA THR A 44 7.48 -34.02 -18.40
C THR A 44 6.31 -35.02 -18.31
N PRO A 45 5.52 -35.09 -17.22
CA PRO A 45 4.38 -36.00 -17.18
C PRO A 45 3.24 -35.60 -18.12
N ILE A 46 3.01 -34.30 -18.35
CA ILE A 46 2.02 -33.82 -19.33
C ILE A 46 2.49 -34.18 -20.75
N ARG A 47 3.77 -33.97 -21.06
CA ARG A 47 4.38 -34.27 -22.37
C ARG A 47 4.33 -35.75 -22.71
N LYS A 48 4.62 -36.64 -21.75
CA LYS A 48 4.68 -38.10 -21.99
C LYS A 48 3.32 -38.78 -21.93
N ASN A 49 2.42 -38.34 -21.05
CA ASN A 49 1.18 -39.06 -20.75
C ASN A 49 -0.10 -38.26 -21.06
N GLY A 50 0.01 -37.01 -21.51
CA GLY A 50 -1.13 -36.12 -21.82
C GLY A 50 -2.10 -35.98 -20.63
N PHE A 51 -3.39 -35.76 -20.92
CA PHE A 51 -4.44 -35.71 -19.89
C PHE A 51 -4.64 -37.03 -19.13
N LYS A 52 -4.13 -38.17 -19.64
CA LYS A 52 -4.12 -39.46 -18.91
C LYS A 52 -3.15 -39.46 -17.71
N ALA A 53 -2.34 -38.41 -17.54
CA ALA A 53 -1.57 -38.20 -16.31
C ALA A 53 -2.45 -37.84 -15.09
N PHE A 54 -3.70 -37.39 -15.30
CA PHE A 54 -4.62 -36.90 -14.27
C PHE A 54 -5.70 -37.92 -13.88
N THR A 55 -5.55 -39.21 -14.23
CA THR A 55 -6.54 -40.23 -13.86
C THR A 55 -6.66 -40.33 -12.34
N VAL A 56 -7.88 -40.14 -11.85
CA VAL A 56 -8.27 -39.98 -10.42
C VAL A 56 -8.16 -41.28 -9.61
N ILE A 57 -7.72 -42.38 -10.22
CA ILE A 57 -7.51 -43.66 -9.54
C ILE A 57 -6.07 -44.14 -9.79
N PRO A 58 -5.10 -43.70 -8.99
CA PRO A 58 -3.76 -44.25 -9.07
C PRO A 58 -3.57 -45.42 -8.11
N LYS A 59 -3.09 -46.56 -8.62
CA LYS A 59 -2.53 -47.67 -7.79
C LYS A 59 -1.20 -47.31 -7.09
N ASN A 60 -0.71 -46.07 -7.19
CA ASN A 60 0.64 -45.69 -6.78
C ASN A 60 0.65 -44.34 -6.05
N LEU A 61 1.22 -44.31 -4.83
CA LEU A 61 1.08 -43.23 -3.84
C LEU A 61 1.57 -41.85 -4.34
N THR A 62 2.60 -41.82 -5.19
CA THR A 62 3.13 -40.59 -5.80
C THR A 62 2.18 -39.94 -6.81
N ARG A 63 1.33 -40.72 -7.48
CA ARG A 63 0.31 -40.20 -8.41
C ARG A 63 -0.96 -39.74 -7.69
N PHE A 64 -1.22 -40.27 -6.49
CA PHE A 64 -2.32 -39.85 -5.61
C PHE A 64 -2.07 -38.46 -5.02
N SER A 65 -0.87 -38.23 -4.48
CA SER A 65 -0.49 -36.91 -3.94
C SER A 65 -0.60 -35.81 -5.02
N ARG A 66 -0.21 -36.11 -6.27
CA ARG A 66 -0.35 -35.18 -7.39
C ARG A 66 -1.80 -34.85 -7.73
N THR A 67 -2.71 -35.82 -7.74
CA THR A 67 -4.14 -35.59 -8.06
C THR A 67 -4.83 -34.82 -6.95
N ILE A 68 -4.49 -35.07 -5.69
CA ILE A 68 -4.92 -34.28 -4.53
C ILE A 68 -4.43 -32.83 -4.65
N ILE A 69 -3.14 -32.60 -4.97
CA ILE A 69 -2.60 -31.25 -5.16
C ILE A 69 -3.32 -30.49 -6.28
N VAL A 70 -3.61 -31.15 -7.39
CA VAL A 70 -4.33 -30.54 -8.53
C VAL A 70 -5.77 -30.21 -8.14
N LEU A 71 -6.46 -31.10 -7.44
CA LEU A 71 -7.81 -30.84 -6.92
C LEU A 71 -7.81 -29.68 -5.92
N ILE A 72 -6.84 -29.64 -5.00
CA ILE A 72 -6.67 -28.55 -4.02
C ILE A 72 -6.36 -27.21 -4.73
N LEU A 73 -5.65 -27.21 -5.86
CA LEU A 73 -5.41 -26.00 -6.66
C LEU A 73 -6.64 -25.59 -7.51
N LEU A 74 -7.43 -26.55 -7.97
CA LEU A 74 -8.58 -26.31 -8.85
C LEU A 74 -9.78 -25.76 -8.07
N VAL A 75 -10.02 -26.23 -6.84
CA VAL A 75 -11.09 -25.73 -5.97
C VAL A 75 -11.04 -24.20 -5.78
N PRO A 76 -9.95 -23.56 -5.32
CA PRO A 76 -9.88 -22.11 -5.20
C PRO A 76 -10.01 -21.40 -6.55
N SER A 77 -9.53 -21.99 -7.65
CA SER A 77 -9.73 -21.42 -8.99
C SER A 77 -11.20 -21.42 -9.42
N ALA A 78 -11.97 -22.44 -9.05
CA ALA A 78 -13.41 -22.49 -9.30
C ALA A 78 -14.16 -21.46 -8.43
N PHE A 79 -13.75 -21.28 -7.18
CA PHE A 79 -14.31 -20.24 -6.30
C PHE A 79 -14.03 -18.81 -6.81
N ILE A 80 -12.88 -18.57 -7.49
CA ILE A 80 -12.58 -17.30 -8.16
C ILE A 80 -13.53 -17.09 -9.35
N VAL A 81 -13.72 -18.10 -10.21
CA VAL A 81 -14.57 -17.99 -11.41
C VAL A 81 -16.06 -17.83 -11.08
N PHE A 82 -16.56 -18.49 -10.03
CA PHE A 82 -17.95 -18.37 -9.59
C PHE A 82 -18.25 -17.11 -8.77
N GLY A 83 -17.30 -16.18 -8.64
CA GLY A 83 -17.55 -14.85 -8.08
C GLY A 83 -17.82 -14.82 -6.58
N ALA A 84 -17.58 -15.91 -5.85
CA ALA A 84 -17.75 -15.94 -4.38
C ALA A 84 -16.83 -14.94 -3.65
N TYR A 85 -15.72 -14.55 -4.28
CA TYR A 85 -14.80 -13.52 -3.79
C TYR A 85 -15.16 -12.09 -4.21
N ASP A 86 -16.10 -11.91 -5.15
CA ASP A 86 -16.44 -10.60 -5.72
C ASP A 86 -17.09 -9.67 -4.67
N SER A 87 -17.74 -10.24 -3.65
CA SER A 87 -18.27 -9.49 -2.49
C SER A 87 -17.17 -9.07 -1.50
N LEU A 88 -16.16 -9.91 -1.27
CA LEU A 88 -15.08 -9.66 -0.31
C LEU A 88 -14.03 -8.68 -0.87
N GLY A 89 -13.75 -8.77 -2.18
CA GLY A 89 -12.85 -7.83 -2.88
C GLY A 89 -13.43 -6.42 -2.95
N LYS A 90 -14.71 -6.28 -3.32
CA LYS A 90 -15.34 -4.95 -3.50
C LYS A 90 -15.37 -4.09 -2.25
N GLU A 91 -15.45 -4.68 -1.06
CA GLU A 91 -15.45 -3.92 0.19
C GLU A 91 -14.03 -3.44 0.56
N HIS A 92 -13.03 -4.30 0.35
CA HIS A 92 -11.62 -3.96 0.54
C HIS A 92 -11.13 -2.94 -0.50
N ASP A 93 -11.51 -3.10 -1.77
CA ASP A 93 -11.17 -2.19 -2.87
C ASP A 93 -11.83 -0.82 -2.69
N LYS A 94 -13.08 -0.74 -2.22
CA LYS A 94 -13.73 0.55 -1.95
C LYS A 94 -13.08 1.28 -0.78
N GLN A 95 -12.75 0.58 0.31
CA GLN A 95 -12.07 1.19 1.46
C GLN A 95 -10.63 1.60 1.13
N GLN A 96 -9.91 0.79 0.34
CA GLN A 96 -8.54 1.10 -0.10
C GLN A 96 -8.52 2.20 -1.16
N ALA A 97 -9.42 2.19 -2.16
CA ALA A 97 -9.50 3.25 -3.17
C ALA A 97 -9.92 4.60 -2.57
N ALA A 98 -10.78 4.59 -1.54
CA ALA A 98 -11.14 5.80 -0.81
C ALA A 98 -9.96 6.37 -0.01
N LYS A 99 -9.16 5.51 0.64
CA LYS A 99 -7.91 5.91 1.31
C LYS A 99 -6.83 6.36 0.32
N GLN A 100 -6.75 5.72 -0.85
CA GLN A 100 -5.76 6.04 -1.88
C GLN A 100 -6.05 7.37 -2.58
N LYS A 101 -7.30 7.80 -2.74
CA LYS A 101 -7.60 9.08 -3.42
C LYS A 101 -7.53 10.29 -2.49
N SER A 102 -7.79 10.10 -1.20
CA SER A 102 -7.73 11.20 -0.24
C SER A 102 -7.52 10.69 1.18
N PHE A 103 -6.73 11.44 1.95
CA PHE A 103 -6.57 11.24 3.37
C PHE A 103 -7.08 12.48 4.09
N LYS A 104 -8.11 12.31 4.92
CA LYS A 104 -8.63 13.38 5.77
C LYS A 104 -8.75 12.90 7.20
N THR A 105 -8.25 13.70 8.13
CA THR A 105 -8.51 13.49 9.54
C THR A 105 -10.01 13.73 9.82
N ASN A 106 -10.67 12.77 10.46
CA ASN A 106 -12.10 12.88 10.83
C ASN A 106 -12.36 13.91 11.94
N GLN A 107 -11.32 14.38 12.62
CA GLN A 107 -11.44 15.38 13.65
C GLN A 107 -11.41 16.78 13.04
N LYS A 108 -12.53 17.52 13.19
CA LYS A 108 -12.57 18.98 13.06
C LYS A 108 -11.81 19.61 14.23
N ALA A 109 -10.51 19.36 14.35
CA ALA A 109 -9.66 20.09 15.28
C ALA A 109 -9.72 21.57 14.84
N LYS A 110 -10.43 22.39 15.61
CA LYS A 110 -10.36 23.84 15.42
C LYS A 110 -8.94 24.29 15.77
N PRO A 111 -8.39 25.27 15.05
CA PRO A 111 -7.08 25.81 15.37
C PRO A 111 -7.06 26.25 16.85
N LYS A 112 -6.02 25.82 17.58
CA LYS A 112 -5.83 26.31 18.95
C LYS A 112 -5.57 27.81 18.91
N LYS A 113 -6.20 28.55 19.82
CA LYS A 113 -5.90 29.98 19.98
C LYS A 113 -4.44 30.12 20.42
N PRO A 114 -3.68 31.07 19.85
CA PRO A 114 -2.36 31.38 20.38
C PRO A 114 -2.49 31.78 21.84
N ASP A 115 -1.71 31.19 22.74
CA ASP A 115 -1.59 31.68 24.10
C ASP A 115 -0.98 33.09 24.04
N GLU A 116 -1.78 34.10 24.36
CA GLU A 116 -1.37 35.52 24.39
C GLU A 116 -0.32 35.82 25.49
N ASN A 117 0.04 34.84 26.34
CA ASN A 117 0.83 35.08 27.53
C ASN A 117 2.32 34.70 27.44
N ASN A 118 2.84 34.42 26.24
CA ASN A 118 4.28 34.22 26.03
C ASN A 118 4.81 35.25 25.03
N GLN A 119 4.74 36.52 25.42
CA GLN A 119 5.67 37.53 24.91
C GLN A 119 7.05 37.24 25.52
N ASP A 120 8.06 37.22 24.65
CA ASP A 120 9.47 37.23 24.96
C ASP A 120 10.02 36.04 25.77
N LYS A 121 10.42 34.99 25.03
CA LYS A 121 11.66 34.27 25.33
C LYS A 121 12.20 33.57 24.09
N SER A 122 13.24 34.18 23.53
CA SER A 122 14.22 33.51 22.67
C SER A 122 14.87 32.37 23.47
N SER A 123 14.28 31.20 23.38
CA SER A 123 14.82 29.94 23.85
C SER A 123 14.27 28.91 22.87
N GLN A 124 15.10 27.99 22.39
CA GLN A 124 14.70 26.95 21.46
C GLN A 124 13.54 26.13 22.05
N GLN A 125 12.30 26.58 21.86
CA GLN A 125 11.12 25.83 22.21
C GLN A 125 11.09 24.65 21.23
N HIS A 126 11.46 23.48 21.73
CA HIS A 126 11.22 22.24 21.03
C HIS A 126 9.74 22.21 20.64
N PHE A 127 9.47 22.18 19.33
CA PHE A 127 8.12 22.00 18.81
C PHE A 127 7.53 20.74 19.42
N ASN A 128 6.49 20.87 20.24
CA ASN A 128 5.77 19.72 20.79
C ASN A 128 4.66 19.31 19.82
N PRO A 129 4.81 18.19 19.07
CA PRO A 129 3.83 17.79 18.07
C PRO A 129 2.46 17.42 18.66
N LYS A 130 2.42 17.06 19.95
CA LYS A 130 1.17 16.71 20.64
C LYS A 130 0.34 17.93 21.01
N GLU A 131 0.97 19.10 21.17
CA GLU A 131 0.27 20.33 21.55
C GLU A 131 -0.13 21.16 20.33
N ALA A 132 0.62 21.06 19.23
CA ALA A 132 0.32 21.75 17.99
C ALA A 132 -0.96 21.22 17.33
N SER A 133 -1.72 22.11 16.70
CA SER A 133 -2.88 21.75 15.87
C SER A 133 -2.73 22.34 14.47
N PRO A 134 -1.71 21.93 13.69
CA PRO A 134 -1.44 22.51 12.39
C PRO A 134 -2.44 22.03 11.34
N LEU A 135 -2.64 22.85 10.30
CA LEU A 135 -3.27 22.42 9.05
C LEU A 135 -2.20 21.85 8.13
N LEU A 136 -2.41 20.63 7.63
CA LEU A 136 -1.56 20.00 6.63
C LEU A 136 -2.38 19.80 5.36
N LEU A 137 -2.12 20.63 4.36
CA LEU A 137 -2.81 20.63 3.09
C LEU A 137 -1.88 20.08 2.02
N GLY A 138 -2.24 18.99 1.34
CA GLY A 138 -1.39 18.53 0.25
C GLY A 138 -2.00 17.63 -0.81
N ASP A 139 -1.14 17.08 -1.67
CA ASP A 139 -1.53 16.29 -2.83
C ASP A 139 -1.46 14.78 -2.57
N SER A 140 -1.05 13.98 -3.56
CA SER A 140 -0.78 12.56 -3.42
C SER A 140 0.24 12.24 -2.34
N VAL A 141 1.31 13.03 -2.21
CA VAL A 141 2.35 12.71 -1.22
C VAL A 141 1.79 12.85 0.19
N MET A 142 0.99 13.90 0.46
CA MET A 142 0.26 14.06 1.72
C MET A 142 -0.70 12.90 2.01
N VAL A 143 -1.32 12.30 0.98
CA VAL A 143 -2.15 11.10 1.15
C VAL A 143 -1.30 9.94 1.65
N ASP A 144 -0.13 9.72 1.06
CA ASP A 144 0.77 8.61 1.41
C ASP A 144 1.33 8.74 2.84
N ILE A 145 1.70 9.96 3.26
CA ILE A 145 2.25 10.21 4.60
C ILE A 145 1.19 10.54 5.67
N GLY A 146 -0.08 10.65 5.28
CA GLY A 146 -1.16 11.14 6.14
C GLY A 146 -1.36 10.33 7.42
N GLN A 147 -1.25 9.00 7.35
CA GLN A 147 -1.36 8.14 8.51
C GLN A 147 -0.20 8.37 9.50
N VAL A 148 1.03 8.40 9.00
CA VAL A 148 2.23 8.64 9.83
C VAL A 148 2.16 10.01 10.52
N LEU A 149 1.67 11.02 9.80
CA LEU A 149 1.45 12.35 10.36
C LEU A 149 0.34 12.37 11.41
N SER A 150 -0.77 11.65 11.20
CA SER A 150 -1.85 11.54 12.17
C SER A 150 -1.41 10.86 13.46
N GLU A 151 -0.47 9.91 13.39
CA GLU A 151 0.09 9.24 14.57
C GLU A 151 1.08 10.13 15.33
N LYS A 152 1.92 10.88 14.60
CA LYS A 152 2.94 11.76 15.20
C LYS A 152 2.37 13.10 15.70
N VAL A 153 1.35 13.62 15.03
CA VAL A 153 0.72 14.93 15.27
C VAL A 153 -0.79 14.73 15.43
N PRO A 154 -1.26 14.17 16.56
CA PRO A 154 -2.64 13.70 16.70
C PRO A 154 -3.70 14.80 16.57
N ASN A 155 -3.34 16.05 16.83
CA ASN A 155 -4.23 17.21 16.73
C ASN A 155 -4.14 17.93 15.37
N ALA A 156 -3.40 17.38 14.40
CA ALA A 156 -3.28 17.93 13.06
C ALA A 156 -4.58 17.78 12.25
N ASN A 157 -4.94 18.85 11.54
CA ASN A 157 -5.98 18.81 10.53
C ASN A 157 -5.34 18.48 9.18
N ILE A 158 -5.36 17.21 8.78
CA ILE A 158 -4.74 16.73 7.55
C ILE A 158 -5.81 16.65 6.45
N ASP A 159 -5.55 17.28 5.32
CA ASP A 159 -6.36 17.20 4.10
C ASP A 159 -5.43 16.94 2.91
N GLY A 160 -5.26 15.66 2.54
CA GLY A 160 -4.56 15.20 1.35
C GLY A 160 -5.52 14.72 0.27
N LYS A 161 -5.21 14.99 -1.01
CA LYS A 161 -6.00 14.52 -2.16
C LYS A 161 -5.06 14.26 -3.34
N VAL A 162 -5.10 13.05 -3.90
CA VAL A 162 -4.36 12.70 -5.12
C VAL A 162 -4.76 13.60 -6.28
N GLY A 163 -3.77 14.12 -7.01
CA GLY A 163 -3.98 15.00 -8.16
C GLY A 163 -4.45 16.41 -7.79
N ARG A 164 -4.36 16.81 -6.52
CA ARG A 164 -4.69 18.18 -6.11
C ARG A 164 -3.71 19.17 -6.74
N GLN A 165 -4.26 20.15 -7.46
CA GLN A 165 -3.49 21.25 -8.03
C GLN A 165 -3.32 22.40 -7.04
N LEU A 166 -2.27 23.21 -7.26
CA LEU A 166 -1.99 24.39 -6.44
C LEU A 166 -3.15 25.41 -6.44
N ILE A 167 -3.84 25.57 -7.58
CA ILE A 167 -4.99 26.46 -7.72
C ILE A 167 -6.15 26.04 -6.80
N GLU A 168 -6.43 24.73 -6.71
CA GLU A 168 -7.46 24.17 -5.82
C GLU A 168 -7.10 24.41 -4.34
N GLY A 169 -5.82 24.38 -4.00
CA GLY A 169 -5.34 24.64 -2.65
C GLY A 169 -5.71 26.05 -2.15
N LYS A 170 -5.54 27.06 -3.00
CA LYS A 170 -5.93 28.45 -2.70
C LYS A 170 -7.43 28.57 -2.43
N ASP A 171 -8.25 27.98 -3.29
CA ASP A 171 -9.72 28.02 -3.13
C ASP A 171 -10.16 27.33 -1.84
N LEU A 172 -9.52 26.20 -1.50
CA LEU A 172 -9.84 25.47 -0.28
C LEU A 172 -9.48 26.24 1.00
N ILE A 173 -8.37 26.98 1.00
CA ILE A 173 -8.00 27.86 2.12
C ILE A 173 -9.08 28.92 2.31
N ASN A 174 -9.51 29.57 1.23
CA ASN A 174 -10.51 30.63 1.27
C ASN A 174 -11.90 30.13 1.68
N GLN A 175 -12.29 28.91 1.29
CA GLN A 175 -13.64 28.38 1.56
C GLN A 175 -13.75 27.66 2.90
N LYS A 176 -12.69 26.97 3.34
CA LYS A 176 -12.78 26.00 4.45
C LYS A 176 -11.81 26.28 5.60
N TYR A 177 -10.65 26.89 5.33
CA TYR A 177 -9.56 26.98 6.30
C TYR A 177 -9.16 28.41 6.66
N GLN A 178 -10.08 29.38 6.54
CA GLN A 178 -9.82 30.77 6.91
C GLN A 178 -9.39 30.95 8.37
N ASP A 179 -9.80 30.06 9.27
CA ASP A 179 -9.35 30.14 10.67
C ASP A 179 -7.85 29.90 10.86
N TYR A 180 -7.20 29.25 9.89
CA TYR A 180 -5.76 28.98 9.87
C TYR A 180 -4.93 30.11 9.22
N THR A 181 -5.56 31.16 8.69
CA THR A 181 -4.84 32.31 8.10
C THR A 181 -4.52 33.40 9.11
N LYS A 182 -4.84 33.18 10.39
CA LYS A 182 -4.61 34.10 11.50
C LYS A 182 -3.17 33.99 12.03
N LYS A 183 -2.66 35.08 12.61
CA LYS A 183 -1.32 35.10 13.24
C LYS A 183 -1.24 34.04 14.34
N GLY A 184 -0.11 33.32 14.40
CA GLY A 184 0.14 32.26 15.39
C GLY A 184 -0.41 30.88 15.00
N GLN A 185 -1.02 30.74 13.81
CA GLN A 185 -1.42 29.44 13.28
C GLN A 185 -0.30 28.79 12.49
N SER A 186 -0.23 27.45 12.54
CA SER A 186 0.73 26.66 11.79
C SER A 186 0.05 25.97 10.61
N VAL A 187 0.60 26.18 9.42
CA VAL A 187 0.11 25.58 8.17
C VAL A 187 1.29 24.98 7.41
N VAL A 188 1.12 23.75 6.94
CA VAL A 188 2.04 23.06 6.03
C VAL A 188 1.32 22.85 4.70
N ILE A 189 1.95 23.28 3.62
CA ILE A 189 1.43 23.12 2.26
C ILE A 189 2.39 22.22 1.50
N GLU A 190 1.86 21.10 1.01
CA GLU A 190 2.56 20.12 0.19
C GLU A 190 1.81 20.02 -1.14
N LEU A 191 2.06 20.95 -2.05
CA LEU A 191 1.42 20.99 -3.37
C LEU A 191 2.51 21.23 -4.41
N GLY A 192 2.49 20.46 -5.49
CA GLY A 192 3.40 20.67 -6.61
C GLY A 192 3.89 19.39 -7.28
N THR A 193 3.55 18.22 -6.74
CA THR A 193 3.81 16.93 -7.41
C THR A 193 2.92 16.78 -8.65
N ASN A 194 1.78 17.48 -8.66
CA ASN A 194 0.80 17.48 -9.75
C ASN A 194 0.67 18.90 -10.33
N GLY A 195 1.33 19.13 -11.47
CA GLY A 195 1.34 20.39 -12.22
C GLY A 195 1.28 20.16 -13.71
#